data_AF-A0A932ZHF1-F1
#
_entry.id   AF-A0A932ZHF1-F1
#
_cell.length_a   1.000
_cell.length_b   1.000
_cell.length_c   1.000
_cell.angle_alpha   90.00
_cell.angle_beta   90.00
_cell.angle_gamma   90.00
#
_symmetry.space_group_name_H-M   'P 1'
#
loop_
_entity.id
_entity.type
_entity.pdbx_description
1 polymer ?
#
loop_
_entity_poly.entity_id
_entity_poly.type
_entity_poly.pdbx_seq_one_letter_code
_entity_poly.pdbx_strand_id
1 'polypeptide(L)'
;MKTLTIAGMVLFLVWLATPASAYVAEVTTSVSLAGVEDATQLKRAVQSAVDDVLKDVIAFAPTVVVLTDARTVGGRLYLRLL
;
A
#
# COMPACT_ATOMS: atom_id res chain seq x y z
N MET A 1 -11.54 47.14 12.46
CA MET A 1 -10.38 46.38 12.97
C MET A 1 -10.76 44.95 13.37
N LYS A 2 -11.76 44.73 14.24
CA LYS A 2 -12.18 43.37 14.70
C LYS A 2 -12.46 42.36 13.58
N THR A 3 -13.13 42.77 12.50
CA THR A 3 -13.46 41.90 11.36
C THR A 3 -12.22 41.41 10.60
N LEU A 4 -11.22 42.29 10.46
CA LEU A 4 -9.95 41.95 9.81
C LEU A 4 -9.14 40.95 10.65
N THR A 5 -9.15 41.15 11.98
CA THR A 5 -8.49 40.24 12.93
C THR A 5 -9.12 38.84 12.90
N ILE A 6 -10.46 38.77 12.87
CA ILE A 6 -11.20 37.51 12.77
C ILE A 6 -10.89 36.82 11.44
N ALA A 7 -10.93 37.56 10.32
CA ALA A 7 -10.62 37.00 9.00
C ALA A 7 -9.20 36.42 8.93
N GLY A 8 -8.20 37.13 9.49
CA GLY A 8 -6.83 36.65 9.57
C GLY A 8 -6.69 35.38 10.40
N MET A 9 -7.40 35.29 11.52
CA MET A 9 -7.38 34.12 12.41
C MET A 9 -8.01 32.89 11.74
N VAL A 10 -9.12 33.08 11.01
CA VAL A 10 -9.76 32.00 10.24
C VAL A 10 -8.84 31.52 9.12
N LEU A 11 -8.20 32.42 8.37
CA LEU A 11 -7.27 32.05 7.30
C LEU A 11 -6.08 31.24 7.84
N PHE A 12 -5.56 31.65 9.00
CA PHE A 12 -4.46 30.96 9.67
C PHE A 12 -4.85 29.56 10.15
N LEU A 13 -6.07 29.39 10.68
CA LEU A 13 -6.61 28.08 11.07
C LEU A 13 -6.81 27.16 9.86
N VAL A 14 -7.29 27.69 8.73
CA VAL A 14 -7.42 26.93 7.49
C VAL A 14 -6.05 26.52 6.93
N TRP A 15 -5.03 27.37 7.06
CA TRP A 15 -3.68 27.05 6.62
C TRP A 15 -3.02 25.95 7.46
N LEU A 16 -3.35 25.87 8.76
CA LEU A 16 -2.91 24.79 9.65
C LEU A 16 -3.68 23.49 9.47
N ALA A 17 -4.80 23.50 8.75
CA ALA A 17 -5.56 22.30 8.46
C ALA A 17 -4.82 21.46 7.41
N THR A 18 -3.99 20.51 7.87
CA THR A 18 -3.43 19.48 6.99
C THR A 18 -4.52 18.44 6.69
N PRO A 19 -4.95 18.26 5.42
CA PRO A 19 -5.87 17.18 5.10
C PRO A 19 -5.21 15.83 5.43
N ALA A 20 -5.97 14.92 6.04
CA ALA A 20 -5.53 13.54 6.18
C ALA A 20 -5.45 12.90 4.79
N SER A 21 -4.24 12.85 4.23
CA SER A 21 -3.98 12.24 2.93
C SER A 21 -4.17 10.73 3.03
N ALA A 22 -5.13 10.18 2.27
CA ALA A 22 -5.25 8.74 2.06
C ALA A 22 -4.46 8.34 0.82
N TYR A 23 -3.46 7.47 1.01
CA TYR A 23 -2.65 6.92 -0.08
C TYR A 23 -3.18 5.53 -0.46
N VAL A 24 -3.29 5.29 -1.76
CA VAL A 24 -3.65 3.98 -2.35
C VAL A 24 -2.63 3.66 -3.43
N ALA A 25 -2.15 2.43 -3.48
CA ALA A 25 -1.17 1.98 -4.46
C ALA A 25 -1.56 0.61 -4.99
N GLU A 26 -1.66 0.47 -6.31
CA GLU A 26 -1.83 -0.85 -6.94
C GLU A 26 -0.46 -1.39 -7.35
N VAL A 27 -0.10 -2.57 -6.86
CA VAL A 27 1.19 -3.22 -7.13
C VAL A 27 0.97 -4.62 -7.67
N THR A 28 1.69 -4.98 -8.72
CA THR A 28 1.74 -6.36 -9.23
C THR A 28 3.08 -6.98 -8.90
N THR A 29 3.08 -8.14 -8.25
CA THR A 29 4.29 -8.92 -7.93
C THR A 29 4.14 -10.37 -8.42
N SER A 30 5.25 -11.11 -8.45
CA SER A 30 5.25 -12.52 -8.87
C SER A 30 6.13 -13.38 -7.97
N VAL A 31 5.65 -14.58 -7.67
CA VAL A 31 6.34 -15.59 -6.89
C VAL A 31 6.67 -16.77 -7.81
N SER A 32 7.92 -17.22 -7.81
CA SER A 32 8.29 -18.46 -8.50
C SER A 32 7.71 -19.65 -7.75
N LEU A 33 7.07 -20.58 -8.47
CA LEU A 33 6.60 -21.85 -7.89
C LEU A 33 7.64 -22.96 -8.01
N ALA A 34 8.81 -22.68 -8.60
CA ALA A 34 9.89 -23.64 -8.67
C ALA A 34 10.36 -24.03 -7.25
N GLY A 35 10.32 -25.32 -6.94
CA GLY A 35 10.71 -25.85 -5.63
C GLY A 35 9.70 -25.61 -4.52
N VAL A 36 8.48 -25.15 -4.84
CA VAL A 36 7.37 -25.10 -3.86
C VAL A 36 6.69 -26.45 -3.83
N GLU A 37 6.90 -27.20 -2.74
CA GLU A 37 6.39 -28.57 -2.60
C GLU A 37 5.14 -28.65 -1.70
N ASP A 38 4.94 -27.65 -0.84
CA ASP A 38 3.85 -27.64 0.14
C ASP A 38 3.24 -26.25 0.36
N ALA A 39 2.07 -26.23 0.99
CA ALA A 39 1.32 -25.02 1.29
C ALA A 39 2.04 -24.06 2.25
N THR A 40 2.91 -24.58 3.11
CA THR A 40 3.69 -23.76 4.05
C THR A 40 4.78 -22.99 3.32
N GLN A 41 5.48 -23.63 2.39
CA GLN A 41 6.47 -23.00 1.52
C GLN A 41 5.81 -21.94 0.64
N LEU A 42 4.65 -22.24 0.06
CA LEU A 42 3.89 -21.27 -0.72
C LEU A 42 3.50 -20.06 0.12
N LYS A 43 2.96 -20.27 1.32
CA LYS A 43 2.56 -19.19 2.23
C LYS A 43 3.76 -18.28 2.56
N ARG A 44 4.92 -18.85 2.86
CA ARG A 44 6.14 -18.07 3.14
C ARG A 44 6.59 -17.27 1.93
N ALA A 45 6.55 -17.86 0.73
CA ALA A 45 6.96 -17.18 -0.49
C ALA A 45 6.03 -16.01 -0.85
N VAL A 46 4.71 -16.20 -0.68
CA VAL A 46 3.72 -15.13 -0.85
C VAL A 46 3.92 -14.02 0.20
N GLN A 47 4.11 -14.40 1.47
CA GLN A 47 4.33 -13.43 2.54
C GLN A 47 5.60 -12.60 2.29
N SER A 48 6.71 -13.24 1.91
CA SER A 48 7.95 -12.54 1.55
C SER A 48 7.74 -11.56 0.40
N ALA A 49 7.01 -11.95 -0.65
CA ALA A 49 6.75 -11.07 -1.79
C ALA A 49 5.87 -9.86 -1.43
N VAL A 50 4.94 -10.02 -0.49
CA VAL A 50 4.17 -8.88 0.06
C VAL A 50 5.07 -8.00 0.92
N ASP A 51 5.88 -8.58 1.80
CA ASP A 51 6.80 -7.84 2.66
C ASP A 51 7.81 -7.02 1.84
N ASP A 52 8.34 -7.57 0.74
CA ASP A 52 9.22 -6.87 -0.20
C ASP A 52 8.52 -5.68 -0.86
N VAL A 53 7.25 -5.83 -1.25
CA VAL A 53 6.46 -4.71 -1.79
C VAL A 53 6.27 -3.61 -0.75
N LEU A 54 5.89 -3.99 0.47
CA LEU A 54 5.64 -3.05 1.56
C LEU A 54 6.90 -2.30 2.00
N LYS A 55 8.07 -2.92 1.87
CA LYS A 55 9.34 -2.35 2.33
C LYS A 55 10.05 -1.55 1.23
N ASP A 56 10.06 -2.06 0.00
CA ASP A 56 10.99 -1.60 -1.02
C ASP A 56 10.29 -0.92 -2.22
N VAL A 57 8.97 -1.10 -2.39
CA VAL A 57 8.24 -0.57 -3.57
C VAL A 57 7.39 0.66 -3.26
N ILE A 58 6.78 0.73 -2.07
CA ILE A 58 5.93 1.86 -1.67
C ILE A 58 6.60 2.73 -0.60
N ALA A 59 6.41 4.05 -0.68
CA ALA A 59 7.07 5.03 0.19
C ALA A 59 6.27 5.35 1.48
N PHE A 60 5.23 4.58 1.78
CA PHE A 60 4.37 4.78 2.95
C PHE A 60 3.95 3.43 3.54
N ALA A 61 3.56 3.42 4.82
CA ALA A 61 3.05 2.23 5.48
C ALA A 61 1.52 2.15 5.31
N PRO A 62 1.00 1.21 4.50
CA PRO A 62 -0.44 1.07 4.32
C PRO A 62 -1.08 0.47 5.56
N THR A 63 -2.29 0.91 5.88
CA THR A 63 -3.09 0.34 6.98
C THR A 63 -3.83 -0.93 6.55
N VAL A 64 -4.15 -1.03 5.27
CA VAL A 64 -4.89 -2.15 4.66
C VAL A 64 -4.16 -2.55 3.40
N VAL A 65 -4.03 -3.86 3.19
CA VAL A 65 -3.54 -4.46 1.96
C VAL A 65 -4.58 -5.47 1.50
N VAL A 66 -5.00 -5.39 0.24
CA VAL A 66 -6.00 -6.26 -0.36
C VAL A 66 -5.37 -7.03 -1.51
N LEU A 67 -5.48 -8.36 -1.47
CA LEU A 67 -5.18 -9.19 -2.62
C LEU A 67 -6.38 -9.15 -3.58
N THR A 68 -6.24 -8.43 -4.69
CA THR A 68 -7.32 -8.20 -5.66
C THR A 68 -7.36 -9.25 -6.77
N ASP A 69 -6.23 -9.88 -7.07
CA ASP A 69 -6.13 -10.95 -8.06
C ASP A 69 -4.95 -11.87 -7.76
N ALA A 70 -5.12 -13.16 -8.01
CA ALA A 70 -4.06 -14.16 -7.88
C ALA A 70 -4.22 -15.23 -8.97
N ARG A 71 -3.20 -15.38 -9.82
CA ARG A 71 -3.25 -16.34 -10.94
C ARG A 71 -1.90 -17.00 -11.20
N THR A 72 -1.94 -18.28 -11.52
CA THR A 72 -0.74 -19.04 -11.90
C THR A 72 -0.58 -19.06 -13.41
N VAL A 73 0.57 -18.60 -13.90
CA VAL A 73 0.93 -18.63 -15.33
C VAL A 73 2.40 -19.03 -15.47
N GLY A 74 2.68 -20.07 -16.25
CA GLY A 74 4.04 -20.47 -16.57
C GLY A 74 4.92 -20.81 -15.35
N GLY A 75 4.37 -21.48 -14.34
CA GLY A 75 5.11 -21.84 -13.12
C GLY A 75 5.37 -20.68 -12.16
N ARG A 76 4.67 -19.56 -12.33
CA ARG A 76 4.74 -18.40 -11.42
C ARG A 76 3.35 -18.02 -10.95
N LEU A 77 3.24 -17.61 -9.70
CA LEU A 77 2.04 -17.04 -9.12
C LEU A 77 2.14 -15.52 -9.20
N TYR A 78 1.27 -14.90 -9.99
CA TYR A 78 1.14 -13.45 -10.09
C TYR A 78 0.09 -12.97 -9.10
N LEU A 79 0.43 -11.94 -8.35
CA LEU A 79 -0.38 -11.34 -7.31
C LEU A 79 -0.60 -9.87 -7.62
N ARG A 80 -1.83 -9.40 -7.47
CA ARG A 80 -2.19 -7.99 -7.55
C ARG A 80 -2.65 -7.50 -6.19
N LEU A 81 -1.98 -6.48 -5.69
CA LEU A 81 -2.16 -5.92 -4.37
C LEU A 81 -2.69 -4.49 -4.50
N LEU A 82 -3.54 -4.07 -3.56
CA LEU A 82 -4.07 -2.72 -3.44
C LEU A 82 -4.05 -2.25 -1.99
#